data_AF-A0A537N1I9-F1
#
_entry.id   AF-A0A537N1I9-F1
#
_cell.length_a   1.000
_cell.length_b   1.000
_cell.length_c   1.000
_cell.angle_alpha   90.00
_cell.angle_beta   90.00
_cell.angle_gamma   90.00
#
_symmetry.space_group_name_H-M   'P 1'
#
loop_
_entity.id
_entity.type
_entity.pdbx_description
1 polymer ?
#
loop_
_entity_poly.entity_id
_entity_poly.type
_entity_poly.pdbx_seq_one_letter_code
_entity_poly.pdbx_strand_id
1 'polypeptide(L)'
;MQIRVDTYAGHRGMPMPQRFRLGRSRIGIVETLDQWFGPDYRYIKVKGDDGATYILRVHDGHGHWELTMFKSPRVRSFPHPSAFGRRRH
;
A
#
# COMPACT_ATOMS: atom_id res chain seq x y z
N MET A 1 10.10 -4.84 4.89
CA MET A 1 9.32 -5.65 5.88
C MET A 1 8.67 -6.80 5.13
N GLN A 2 8.90 -8.06 5.51
CA GLN A 2 8.27 -9.19 4.83
C GLN A 2 6.76 -9.26 5.09
N ILE A 3 6.00 -9.53 4.03
CA ILE A 3 4.54 -9.63 4.08
C ILE A 3 4.06 -10.89 3.36
N ARG A 4 2.90 -11.41 3.77
CA ARG A 4 2.21 -12.46 3.02
C ARG A 4 1.30 -11.80 1.99
N VAL A 5 1.50 -12.15 0.73
CA VAL A 5 0.71 -11.65 -0.40
C VAL A 5 0.02 -12.83 -1.05
N ASP A 6 -1.29 -12.72 -1.19
CA ASP A 6 -2.08 -13.64 -2.00
C ASP A 6 -1.95 -13.17 -3.46
N THR A 7 -1.40 -14.03 -4.31
CA THR A 7 -1.14 -13.74 -5.73
C THR A 7 -2.02 -14.60 -6.62
N TYR A 8 -2.43 -14.06 -7.77
CA TYR A 8 -3.02 -14.85 -8.85
C TYR A 8 -2.08 -14.83 -10.06
N ALA A 9 -2.22 -15.83 -10.93
CA ALA A 9 -1.49 -15.86 -12.20
C ALA A 9 -2.03 -14.75 -13.10
N GLY A 10 -1.26 -13.67 -13.25
CA GLY A 10 -1.61 -12.56 -14.14
C GLY A 10 -1.42 -12.92 -15.62
N HIS A 11 -1.80 -12.00 -16.51
CA HIS A 11 -1.45 -12.10 -17.93
C HIS A 11 0.07 -12.22 -18.08
N ARG A 12 0.54 -13.27 -18.77
CA ARG A 12 1.95 -13.71 -18.92
C ARG A 12 2.50 -14.61 -17.80
N GLY A 13 1.67 -15.14 -16.90
CA GLY A 13 2.11 -16.08 -15.86
C GLY A 13 2.90 -15.44 -14.73
N MET A 14 3.04 -14.11 -14.74
CA MET A 14 3.67 -13.36 -13.66
C MET A 14 2.68 -13.24 -12.49
N PRO A 15 3.10 -13.56 -11.25
CA PRO A 15 2.23 -13.44 -10.10
C PRO A 15 1.86 -11.97 -9.88
N MET A 16 0.56 -11.68 -9.86
CA MET A 16 0.01 -10.35 -9.57
C MET A 16 -0.58 -10.34 -8.17
N PRO A 17 -0.30 -9.30 -7.36
CA PRO A 17 -0.76 -9.25 -5.99
C PRO A 17 -2.26 -8.91 -5.97
N GLN A 18 -3.05 -9.73 -5.27
CA GLN A 18 -4.49 -9.50 -5.11
C GLN A 18 -4.81 -8.91 -3.74
N ARG A 19 -4.15 -9.42 -2.70
CA ARG A 19 -4.34 -8.99 -1.31
C ARG A 19 -3.06 -9.23 -0.54
N PHE A 20 -2.84 -8.48 0.53
CA PHE A 20 -1.73 -8.75 1.44
C PHE A 20 -2.12 -8.54 2.90
N ARG A 21 -1.33 -9.14 3.79
CA ARG A 21 -1.49 -9.01 5.24
C ARG A 21 -0.44 -8.08 5.81
N LEU A 22 -0.90 -7.05 6.53
CA LEU A 22 -0.08 -6.12 7.28
C LEU A 22 -0.43 -6.23 8.77
N GLY A 23 0.36 -6.99 9.52
CA GLY A 23 0.03 -7.33 10.91
C GLY A 23 -1.29 -8.10 10.98
N ARG A 24 -2.31 -7.51 11.64
CA ARG A 24 -3.66 -8.07 11.75
C ARG A 24 -4.61 -7.61 10.63
N SER A 25 -4.22 -6.62 9.84
CA SER A 25 -5.06 -6.07 8.77
C SER A 25 -4.86 -6.84 7.46
N ARG A 26 -5.96 -7.15 6.78
CA ARG A 26 -5.94 -7.69 5.42
C ARG A 26 -6.35 -6.58 4.46
N ILE A 27 -5.42 -6.17 3.59
CA ILE A 27 -5.64 -5.11 2.62
C ILE A 27 -5.92 -5.76 1.27
N GLY A 28 -7.07 -5.44 0.70
CA GLY A 28 -7.40 -5.79 -0.68
C GLY A 28 -6.72 -4.82 -1.64
N ILE A 29 -6.11 -5.31 -2.72
CA ILE A 29 -5.60 -4.44 -3.77
C ILE A 29 -6.75 -4.15 -4.72
N VAL A 30 -7.12 -2.87 -4.84
CA VAL A 30 -8.19 -2.42 -5.74
C VAL A 30 -7.65 -2.05 -7.12
N GLU A 31 -6.39 -1.60 -7.17
CA GLU A 31 -5.79 -1.10 -8.39
C GLU A 31 -4.26 -1.23 -8.33
N THR A 32 -3.66 -1.70 -9.42
CA THR A 32 -2.21 -1.61 -9.63
C THR A 32 -1.91 -0.31 -10.36
N LEU A 33 -1.25 0.61 -9.67
CA LEU A 33 -0.96 1.96 -10.18
C LEU A 33 0.26 1.98 -11.10
N ASP A 34 1.28 1.18 -10.78
CA ASP A 34 2.55 1.18 -11.51
C ASP A 34 3.35 -0.10 -11.23
N GLN A 35 4.26 -0.45 -12.12
CA GLN A 35 5.15 -1.60 -11.99
C GLN A 35 6.49 -1.33 -12.66
N TRP A 36 7.57 -1.56 -11.90
CA TRP A 36 8.94 -1.41 -12.39
C TRP A 36 9.80 -2.63 -12.07
N PHE A 37 10.68 -2.99 -13.01
CA PHE A 37 11.57 -4.14 -12.92
C PHE A 37 12.99 -3.67 -12.62
N GLY A 38 13.59 -4.26 -11.60
CA GLY A 38 15.03 -4.26 -11.39
C GLY A 38 15.65 -5.61 -11.83
N PRO A 39 16.97 -5.78 -11.65
CA PRO A 39 17.68 -6.99 -12.09
C PRO A 39 17.15 -8.29 -11.46
N ASP A 40 16.92 -8.29 -10.14
CA ASP A 40 16.48 -9.47 -9.38
C ASP A 40 15.12 -9.29 -8.68
N TYR A 41 14.55 -8.10 -8.83
CA TYR A 41 13.40 -7.63 -8.07
C TYR A 41 12.42 -6.93 -8.97
N ARG A 42 11.13 -7.14 -8.69
CA ARG A 42 10.06 -6.34 -9.26
C ARG A 42 9.39 -5.55 -8.15
N TYR A 43 9.10 -4.30 -8.45
CA TYR A 43 8.35 -3.44 -7.56
C TYR A 43 7.00 -3.14 -8.18
N ILE A 44 5.97 -3.12 -7.34
CA ILE A 44 4.59 -2.92 -7.75
C ILE A 44 3.98 -1.89 -6.82
N LYS A 45 3.52 -0.78 -7.40
CA LYS A 45 2.77 0.24 -6.69
C LYS A 45 1.29 -0.08 -6.80
N VAL A 46 0.62 -0.21 -5.66
CA VAL A 46 -0.78 -0.62 -5.57
C VAL A 46 -1.60 0.32 -4.69
N LYS A 47 -2.90 0.42 -4.97
CA LYS A 47 -3.87 1.07 -4.11
C LYS A 47 -4.63 0.02 -3.32
N GLY A 48 -4.71 0.21 -2.01
CA GLY A 48 -5.50 -0.62 -1.11
C GLY A 48 -6.97 -0.22 -1.08
N ASP A 49 -7.83 -1.14 -0.65
CA ASP A 49 -9.24 -0.92 -0.34
C ASP A 49 -9.45 0.06 0.83
N ASP A 50 -8.44 0.23 1.68
CA ASP A 50 -8.37 1.24 2.73
C ASP A 50 -8.05 2.66 2.22
N GLY A 51 -7.86 2.81 0.89
CA GLY A 51 -7.50 4.06 0.25
C GLY A 51 -6.03 4.46 0.38
N ALA A 52 -5.19 3.61 0.98
CA ALA A 52 -3.74 3.84 1.05
C ALA A 52 -3.02 3.36 -0.20
N THR A 53 -1.85 3.93 -0.47
CA THR A 53 -0.96 3.48 -1.54
C THR A 53 0.20 2.69 -0.93
N TYR A 54 0.59 1.59 -1.57
CA TYR A 54 1.66 0.71 -1.12
C TYR A 54 2.66 0.47 -2.26
N ILE A 55 3.93 0.29 -1.91
CA ILE A 55 4.98 -0.17 -2.81
C ILE A 55 5.45 -1.53 -2.30
N LEU A 56 5.13 -2.57 -3.06
CA LEU A 56 5.52 -3.95 -2.80
C LEU A 56 6.76 -4.29 -3.63
N ARG A 57 7.70 -5.02 -3.05
CA ARG A 57 8.86 -5.59 -3.72
C ARG A 57 8.72 -7.11 -3.72
N VAL A 58 8.88 -7.74 -4.87
CA VAL A 58 8.90 -9.20 -5.03
C VAL A 58 10.21 -9.65 -5.67
N HIS A 59 10.80 -10.68 -5.10
CA HIS A 59 11.90 -11.42 -5.73
C HIS A 59 11.36 -12.46 -6.71
N ASP A 60 11.73 -12.34 -7.98
CA ASP A 60 11.24 -13.25 -9.03
C ASP A 60 11.65 -14.71 -8.79
N GLY A 61 12.80 -14.97 -8.17
CA GLY A 61 13.31 -16.33 -7.95
C GLY A 61 12.73 -17.09 -6.75
N HIS A 62 12.14 -16.41 -5.77
CA HIS A 62 11.77 -17.03 -4.48
C HIS A 62 10.35 -16.71 -4.00
N GLY A 63 9.62 -15.81 -4.68
CA GLY A 63 8.27 -15.42 -4.26
C GLY A 63 8.23 -14.70 -2.92
N HIS A 64 9.36 -14.14 -2.47
CA HIS A 64 9.42 -13.32 -1.26
C HIS A 64 8.88 -11.92 -1.54
N TRP A 65 7.86 -11.53 -0.78
CA TRP A 65 7.23 -10.23 -0.86
C TRP A 65 7.60 -9.36 0.33
N GLU A 66 7.88 -8.10 0.04
CA GLU A 66 8.22 -7.10 1.03
C GLU A 66 7.44 -5.81 0.81
N LEU A 67 6.97 -5.22 1.89
CA LEU A 67 6.51 -3.84 1.90
C LEU A 67 7.72 -2.92 2.07
N THR A 68 7.91 -2.04 1.08
CA THR A 68 8.98 -1.03 1.08
C THR A 68 8.47 0.30 1.61
N MET A 69 7.26 0.70 1.20
CA MET A 69 6.69 1.99 1.57
C MET A 69 5.17 1.94 1.53
N PHE A 70 4.50 2.71 2.38
CA PHE A 70 3.06 2.96 2.29
C PHE A 70 2.75 4.42 2.57
N LYS A 71 1.66 4.92 1.99
CA LYS A 71 1.12 6.27 2.21
C LYS A 71 -0.36 6.12 2.55
N SER A 72 -0.70 6.36 3.82
CA SER A 72 -2.10 6.37 4.25
C SER A 72 -2.79 7.68 3.86
N PRO A 73 -4.08 7.66 3.49
CA PRO A 73 -4.85 8.87 3.20
C PRO A 73 -5.15 9.69 4.45
N ARG A 74 -4.88 9.16 5.66
CA ARG A 74 -5.07 9.86 6.93
C ARG A 74 -4.02 10.97 7.09
N VAL A 75 -4.28 12.11 6.45
CA VAL A 75 -3.96 13.38 7.08
C VAL A 75 -4.97 13.52 8.22
N ARG A 76 -4.51 13.36 9.45
CA ARG A 76 -5.27 13.83 10.60
C ARG A 76 -5.23 15.35 10.54
N SER A 77 -6.14 15.94 9.76
CA SER A 77 -6.46 17.35 9.86
C SER A 77 -7.05 17.53 11.24
N PHE A 78 -6.20 17.88 12.20
CA PHE A 78 -6.71 18.42 13.45
C PHE A 78 -7.52 19.65 13.07
N PRO A 79 -8.80 19.76 13.44
CA PRO A 79 -9.46 21.05 13.40
C PRO A 79 -8.60 21.99 14.24
N HIS A 80 -8.04 23.00 13.59
CA HIS A 80 -7.40 24.11 14.30
C HIS A 80 -8.46 24.64 15.27
N PRO A 81 -8.20 24.73 16.58
CA PRO A 81 -9.13 25.40 17.47
C PRO A 81 -9.10 26.89 17.10
N SER A 82 -9.99 27.32 16.20
CA SER A 82 -10.26 28.73 15.98
C SER A 82 -10.77 29.28 17.31
N ALA A 83 -9.95 30.18 17.87
CA ALA A 83 -10.05 30.70 19.21
C ALA A 83 -11.47 31.15 19.58
N PHE A 84 -11.96 30.61 20.68
CA PHE A 84 -13.06 31.18 21.44
C PHE A 84 -12.72 32.61 21.87
N GLY A 85 -13.66 33.53 21.61
CA GLY A 85 -14.02 34.57 22.56
C GLY A 85 -13.22 35.87 22.57
N ARG A 86 -13.76 36.89 21.89
CA ARG A 86 -13.93 38.22 22.51
C ARG A 86 -15.32 38.75 22.23
N ARG A 87 -16.28 38.39 23.09
CA ARG A 87 -17.29 39.33 23.55
C ARG A 87 -16.68 40.07 24.74
N ARG A 88 -16.55 41.39 24.64
CA ARG A 88 -16.80 42.28 25.78
C ARG A 88 -17.50 43.53 25.25
N HIS A 89 -18.46 43.96 26.07
CA HIS A 89 -19.31 45.13 25.97
C HIS A 89 -18.55 46.43 25.73
#